data_AF-A0A7Y3AHQ2-F1
#
_entry.id   AF-A0A7Y3AHQ2-F1
#
_cell.length_a   1.000
_cell.length_b   1.000
_cell.length_c   1.000
_cell.angle_alpha   90.00
_cell.angle_beta   90.00
_cell.angle_gamma   90.00
#
_symmetry.space_group_name_H-M   'P 1'
#
loop_
_entity.id
_entity.type
_entity.pdbx_description
1 polymer ?
#
loop_
_entity_poly.entity_id
_entity_poly.type
_entity_poly.pdbx_seq_one_letter_code
_entity_poly.pdbx_strand_id
1 'polypeptide(L)'
;RYGTIVALENELEQENQRLQGIQTTQQMLKEEVSAEDVASVVAKWTGIPVDRLLEGEKEKLLDAERVMKKRVIGQEEAITAVANTVRRARGGLQDPDRPLGSYIFLGPTGVGKTELARSLADFLFESEQAMIRIDMSEFMEKHSVSRLIGAPPGYVGYDQGGYLTEAVRRRPYSVILLDEIEKAHPDVFNVLLQVLDDGRMTDGKGRTVDFKNTILIMTSNLGSNLIMQMAEKEEESSAIKEQIEELLYHHFKPEFLNRVDETIIFQSLSREDMIPIVDIQLQRLAKRLAERKITLRFSQNAKKHLVSVGYNPVFGARPLKRAIQKYVEDPLAMELLENRFSEDDVILVDADSNGILFSPAKQQEQVVEAELID
;
A
#
# COMPACT_ATOMS: atom_id res chain seq x y z
N ARG A 1 -0.27 -57.24 8.31
CA ARG A 1 -0.26 -55.97 7.53
C ARG A 1 -1.66 -55.38 7.43
N TYR A 2 -2.62 -55.98 6.71
CA TYR A 2 -4.00 -55.45 6.67
C TYR A 2 -4.75 -55.49 8.02
N GLY A 3 -4.67 -56.60 8.77
CA GLY A 3 -5.31 -56.67 10.11
C GLY A 3 -4.68 -55.75 11.17
N THR A 4 -3.42 -55.34 10.98
CA THR A 4 -2.73 -54.41 11.89
C THR A 4 -3.17 -52.97 11.64
N ILE A 5 -3.40 -52.60 10.37
CA ILE A 5 -3.91 -51.28 10.00
C ILE A 5 -5.35 -51.11 10.51
N VAL A 6 -6.22 -52.10 10.29
CA VAL A 6 -7.61 -52.05 10.79
C VAL A 6 -7.67 -52.01 12.32
N ALA A 7 -6.75 -52.70 13.01
CA ALA A 7 -6.67 -52.61 14.47
C ALA A 7 -6.25 -51.22 14.94
N LEU A 8 -5.24 -50.62 14.31
CA LEU A 8 -4.76 -49.28 14.64
C LEU A 8 -5.78 -48.18 14.29
N GLU A 9 -6.55 -48.34 13.20
CA GLU A 9 -7.64 -47.43 12.84
C GLU A 9 -8.78 -47.47 13.87
N ASN A 10 -9.17 -48.67 14.32
CA ASN A 10 -10.17 -48.81 15.38
C ASN A 10 -9.69 -48.28 16.73
N GLU A 11 -8.41 -48.47 17.06
CA GLU A 11 -7.79 -47.95 18.28
C GLU A 11 -7.71 -46.41 18.25
N LEU A 12 -7.34 -45.83 17.09
CA LEU A 12 -7.37 -44.39 16.86
C LEU A 12 -8.80 -43.82 17.02
N GLU A 13 -9.80 -44.50 16.45
CA GLU A 13 -11.18 -44.05 16.52
C GLU A 13 -11.75 -44.14 17.94
N GLN A 14 -11.40 -45.18 18.71
CA GLN A 14 -11.78 -45.30 20.12
C GLN A 14 -11.13 -44.23 21.00
N GLU A 15 -9.84 -43.97 20.84
CA GLU A 15 -9.17 -42.93 21.62
C GLU A 15 -9.69 -41.53 21.25
N ASN A 16 -10.00 -41.26 19.97
CA ASN A 16 -10.65 -40.01 19.57
C ASN A 16 -12.03 -39.82 20.21
N GLN A 17 -12.86 -40.88 20.27
CA GLN A 17 -14.17 -40.82 20.95
C GLN A 17 -14.02 -40.60 22.45
N ARG A 18 -13.02 -41.23 23.08
CA ARG A 18 -12.70 -41.04 24.51
C ARG A 18 -12.27 -39.61 24.80
N LEU A 19 -11.43 -39.03 23.94
CA LEU A 19 -10.98 -37.64 24.04
C LEU A 19 -12.13 -36.64 23.89
N GLN A 20 -13.08 -36.87 22.96
CA GLN A 20 -14.27 -36.03 22.81
C GLN A 20 -15.17 -36.04 24.07
N GLY A 21 -15.28 -37.19 24.75
CA GLY A 21 -16.01 -37.31 26.02
C GLY A 21 -15.32 -36.59 27.20
N ILE A 22 -13.99 -36.52 27.19
CA ILE A 22 -13.21 -35.78 28.21
C ILE A 22 -13.31 -34.27 27.97
N GLN A 23 -13.27 -33.83 26.70
CA GLN A 23 -13.39 -32.42 26.31
C GLN A 23 -14.75 -31.79 26.67
N THR A 24 -15.82 -32.58 26.76
CA THR A 24 -17.15 -32.08 27.19
C THR A 24 -17.22 -31.75 28.68
N THR A 25 -16.28 -32.28 29.49
CA THR A 25 -16.32 -32.18 30.96
C THR A 25 -15.19 -31.31 31.53
N GLN A 26 -14.07 -31.13 30.82
CA GLN A 26 -12.94 -30.27 31.22
C GLN A 26 -12.50 -29.36 30.07
N GLN A 27 -13.13 -28.20 29.95
CA GLN A 27 -12.89 -27.19 28.88
C GLN A 27 -11.56 -26.41 28.98
N MET A 28 -10.54 -26.87 29.72
CA MET A 28 -9.34 -26.03 29.97
C MET A 28 -8.12 -26.35 29.11
N LEU A 29 -8.00 -27.54 28.50
CA LEU A 29 -6.81 -27.91 27.70
C LEU A 29 -7.22 -28.64 26.42
N LYS A 30 -6.93 -28.02 25.28
CA LYS A 30 -7.09 -28.60 23.94
C LYS A 30 -5.90 -29.56 23.70
N GLU A 31 -6.16 -30.87 23.66
CA GLU A 31 -5.11 -31.90 23.51
C GLU A 31 -4.78 -32.23 22.03
N GLU A 32 -5.50 -31.65 21.08
CA GLU A 32 -5.27 -31.80 19.64
C GLU A 32 -4.89 -30.45 19.01
N VAL A 33 -3.88 -30.46 18.13
CA VAL A 33 -3.47 -29.30 17.35
C VAL A 33 -4.36 -29.21 16.11
N SER A 34 -5.24 -28.22 16.05
CA SER A 34 -6.06 -27.94 14.86
C SER A 34 -5.31 -27.07 13.84
N ALA A 35 -5.86 -26.98 12.63
CA ALA A 35 -5.34 -26.07 11.61
C ALA A 35 -5.33 -24.60 12.09
N GLU A 36 -6.28 -24.21 12.94
CA GLU A 36 -6.37 -22.89 13.56
C GLU A 36 -5.21 -22.66 14.56
N ASP A 37 -4.81 -23.69 15.30
CA ASP A 37 -3.69 -23.59 16.23
C ASP A 37 -2.37 -23.39 15.48
N VAL A 38 -2.17 -24.10 14.36
CA VAL A 38 -1.02 -23.89 13.46
C VAL A 38 -1.06 -22.49 12.84
N ALA A 39 -2.23 -22.07 12.34
CA ALA A 39 -2.46 -20.76 11.75
C ALA A 39 -2.12 -19.63 12.74
N SER A 40 -2.57 -19.71 13.99
CA SER A 40 -2.32 -18.70 15.02
C SER A 40 -0.82 -18.56 15.36
N VAL A 41 -0.08 -19.68 15.40
CA VAL A 41 1.37 -19.67 15.66
C VAL A 41 2.13 -19.09 14.46
N VAL A 42 1.77 -19.50 13.25
CA VAL A 42 2.35 -18.94 12.01
C VAL A 42 2.05 -17.45 11.94
N ALA A 43 0.82 -17.02 12.23
CA ALA A 43 0.43 -15.61 12.26
C ALA A 43 1.25 -14.80 13.25
N LYS A 44 1.49 -15.36 14.44
CA LYS A 44 2.30 -14.71 15.48
C LYS A 44 3.77 -14.59 15.08
N TRP A 45 4.30 -15.56 14.33
CA TRP A 45 5.69 -15.53 13.83
C TRP A 45 5.88 -14.62 12.63
N THR A 46 4.93 -14.62 11.69
CA THR A 46 5.01 -13.82 10.45
C THR A 46 4.48 -12.39 10.65
N GLY A 47 3.67 -12.16 11.69
CA GLY A 47 2.97 -10.91 11.94
C GLY A 47 1.73 -10.72 11.06
N ILE A 48 1.29 -11.74 10.34
CA ILE A 48 0.18 -11.66 9.38
C ILE A 48 -0.93 -12.63 9.80
N PRO A 49 -2.19 -12.17 9.94
CA PRO A 49 -3.30 -13.03 10.32
C PRO A 49 -3.46 -14.18 9.32
N VAL A 50 -3.19 -15.41 9.77
CA VAL A 50 -3.58 -16.63 9.03
C VAL A 50 -5.06 -16.95 9.32
N ASP A 51 -5.64 -16.29 10.33
CA ASP A 51 -7.05 -16.33 10.69
C ASP A 51 -7.89 -15.45 9.75
N ARG A 52 -8.42 -16.07 8.69
CA ARG A 52 -9.84 -16.06 8.29
C ARG A 52 -10.03 -16.70 6.92
N LEU A 53 -10.05 -18.03 6.88
CA LEU A 53 -10.56 -18.81 5.75
C LEU A 53 -12.12 -18.82 5.68
N LEU A 54 -12.78 -17.70 6.01
CA LEU A 54 -14.24 -17.61 6.10
C LEU A 54 -14.75 -16.36 5.39
N GLU A 55 -15.87 -16.50 4.67
CA GLU A 55 -16.62 -15.59 3.78
C GLU A 55 -16.27 -14.09 3.76
N GLY A 56 -15.95 -13.47 4.90
CA GLY A 56 -15.54 -12.07 4.99
C GLY A 56 -14.26 -11.71 4.23
N GLU A 57 -13.29 -12.62 4.07
CA GLU A 57 -12.12 -12.34 3.20
C GLU A 57 -12.54 -12.27 1.72
N LYS A 58 -13.47 -13.13 1.30
CA LYS A 58 -14.00 -13.14 -0.08
C LYS A 58 -14.73 -11.84 -0.39
N GLU A 59 -15.61 -11.37 0.49
CA GLU A 59 -16.28 -10.07 0.30
C GLU A 59 -15.28 -8.92 0.25
N LYS A 60 -14.30 -8.90 1.16
CA LYS A 60 -13.22 -7.88 1.16
C LYS A 60 -12.46 -7.87 -0.18
N LEU A 61 -12.18 -9.04 -0.76
CA LEU A 61 -11.50 -9.20 -2.05
C LEU A 61 -12.37 -8.81 -3.25
N LEU A 62 -13.68 -9.05 -3.18
CA LEU A 62 -14.62 -8.59 -4.20
C LEU A 62 -14.73 -7.06 -4.18
N ASP A 63 -14.66 -6.44 -3.01
CA ASP A 63 -14.72 -4.99 -2.79
C ASP A 63 -13.34 -4.29 -2.83
N ALA A 64 -12.28 -4.96 -3.27
CA ALA A 64 -10.91 -4.47 -3.19
C ALA A 64 -10.73 -3.06 -3.80
N GLU A 65 -11.29 -2.82 -4.99
CA GLU A 65 -11.21 -1.53 -5.68
C GLU A 65 -11.91 -0.44 -4.86
N ARG A 66 -13.09 -0.74 -4.29
CA ARG A 66 -13.85 0.21 -3.46
C ARG A 66 -13.07 0.60 -2.20
N VAL A 67 -12.36 -0.35 -1.59
CA VAL A 67 -11.52 -0.08 -0.41
C VAL A 67 -10.33 0.80 -0.79
N MET A 68 -9.61 0.49 -1.87
CA MET A 68 -8.45 1.27 -2.30
C MET A 68 -8.84 2.67 -2.80
N LYS A 69 -10.00 2.83 -3.46
CA LYS A 69 -10.53 4.13 -3.92
C LYS A 69 -10.80 5.12 -2.80
N LYS A 70 -10.98 4.66 -1.55
CA LYS A 70 -11.11 5.57 -0.39
C LYS A 70 -9.82 6.36 -0.12
N ARG A 71 -8.67 5.88 -0.61
CA ARG A 71 -7.35 6.48 -0.38
C ARG A 71 -6.69 6.99 -1.66
N VAL A 72 -6.92 6.31 -2.78
CA VAL A 72 -6.31 6.59 -4.08
C VAL A 72 -7.39 7.08 -5.02
N ILE A 73 -7.27 8.34 -5.47
CA ILE A 73 -8.28 9.02 -6.31
C ILE A 73 -7.77 9.13 -7.74
N GLY A 74 -8.65 8.86 -8.71
CA GLY A 74 -8.41 9.10 -10.15
C GLY A 74 -7.42 8.13 -10.81
N GLN A 75 -7.21 6.95 -10.22
CA GLN A 75 -6.25 5.95 -10.70
C GLN A 75 -6.92 4.57 -10.87
N GLU A 76 -8.07 4.54 -11.55
CA GLU A 76 -8.93 3.38 -11.72
C GLU A 76 -8.21 2.19 -12.36
N GLU A 77 -7.42 2.43 -13.40
CA GLU A 77 -6.64 1.41 -14.10
C GLU A 77 -5.64 0.73 -13.14
N ALA A 78 -4.88 1.55 -12.40
CA ALA A 78 -3.92 1.06 -11.42
C ALA A 78 -4.57 0.27 -10.28
N ILE A 79 -5.69 0.77 -9.75
CA ILE A 79 -6.43 0.10 -8.69
C ILE A 79 -6.98 -1.25 -9.17
N THR A 80 -7.52 -1.30 -10.38
CA THR A 80 -8.11 -2.51 -10.97
C THR A 80 -7.05 -3.58 -11.23
N ALA A 81 -5.91 -3.20 -11.80
CA ALA A 81 -4.79 -4.12 -12.05
C ALA A 81 -4.29 -4.77 -10.75
N VAL A 82 -4.06 -3.95 -9.73
CA VAL A 82 -3.61 -4.42 -8.41
C VAL A 82 -4.67 -5.30 -7.74
N ALA A 83 -5.94 -4.91 -7.76
CA ALA A 83 -7.04 -5.70 -7.19
C ALA A 83 -7.15 -7.08 -7.86
N ASN A 84 -7.05 -7.14 -9.18
CA ASN A 84 -7.09 -8.39 -9.93
C ASN A 84 -5.95 -9.33 -9.57
N THR A 85 -4.75 -8.80 -9.38
CA THR A 85 -3.62 -9.61 -8.93
C THR A 85 -3.82 -10.17 -7.53
N VAL A 86 -4.35 -9.38 -6.61
CA VAL A 86 -4.70 -9.86 -5.27
C VAL A 86 -5.74 -10.98 -5.33
N ARG A 87 -6.75 -10.85 -6.20
CA ARG A 87 -7.73 -11.93 -6.43
C ARG A 87 -7.09 -13.18 -7.02
N ARG A 88 -6.16 -13.05 -7.98
CA ARG A 88 -5.44 -14.20 -8.56
C ARG A 88 -4.57 -14.91 -7.53
N ALA A 89 -3.83 -14.14 -6.72
CA ALA A 89 -3.01 -14.65 -5.62
C ALA A 89 -3.85 -15.45 -4.62
N ARG A 90 -4.96 -14.87 -4.14
CA ARG A 90 -5.86 -15.51 -3.16
C ARG A 90 -6.68 -16.66 -3.76
N GLY A 91 -6.96 -16.62 -5.05
CA GLY A 91 -7.63 -17.69 -5.79
C GLY A 91 -6.70 -18.87 -6.14
N GLY A 92 -5.40 -18.80 -5.82
CA GLY A 92 -4.44 -19.85 -6.17
C GLY A 92 -4.19 -19.98 -7.67
N LEU A 93 -4.50 -18.94 -8.45
CA LEU A 93 -4.34 -18.91 -9.91
C LEU A 93 -2.97 -18.36 -10.34
N GLN A 94 -2.11 -18.05 -9.38
CA GLN A 94 -0.81 -17.46 -9.60
C GLN A 94 0.29 -18.51 -9.67
N ASP A 95 1.33 -18.21 -10.45
CA ASP A 95 2.57 -18.98 -10.46
C ASP A 95 3.22 -18.98 -9.06
N PRO A 96 3.37 -20.16 -8.41
CA PRO A 96 3.94 -20.26 -7.07
C PRO A 96 5.46 -20.03 -7.03
N ASP A 97 6.13 -19.93 -8.18
CA ASP A 97 7.57 -19.67 -8.28
C ASP A 97 7.91 -18.20 -8.48
N ARG A 98 6.91 -17.31 -8.62
CA ARG A 98 7.12 -15.87 -8.81
C ARG A 98 6.52 -15.04 -7.65
N PRO A 99 6.89 -13.76 -7.50
CA PRO A 99 6.23 -12.86 -6.56
C PRO A 99 4.72 -12.78 -6.85
N LEU A 100 3.93 -12.40 -5.84
CA LEU A 100 2.48 -12.20 -5.95
C LEU A 100 2.08 -11.15 -7.00
N GLY A 101 3.01 -10.29 -7.40
CA GLY A 101 2.83 -9.44 -8.56
C GLY A 101 4.00 -8.50 -8.71
N SER A 102 4.27 -8.06 -9.93
CA SER A 102 5.34 -7.13 -10.23
C SER A 102 4.84 -6.02 -11.16
N TYR A 103 5.06 -4.77 -10.74
CA TYR A 103 4.55 -3.60 -11.46
C TYR A 103 5.59 -2.53 -11.65
N ILE A 104 5.52 -1.84 -12.79
CA ILE A 104 6.12 -0.52 -12.97
C ILE A 104 5.00 0.53 -12.96
N PHE A 105 5.03 1.43 -11.98
CA PHE A 105 4.14 2.58 -11.89
C PHE A 105 4.82 3.80 -12.50
N LEU A 106 4.35 4.22 -13.67
CA LEU A 106 4.80 5.42 -14.38
C LEU A 106 3.89 6.59 -14.09
N GLY A 107 4.44 7.80 -14.04
CA GLY A 107 3.61 9.00 -13.94
C GLY A 107 4.34 10.17 -13.31
N PRO A 108 3.72 11.35 -13.27
CA PRO A 108 4.25 12.51 -12.56
C PRO A 108 4.39 12.27 -11.06
N THR A 109 5.08 13.18 -10.38
CA THR A 109 5.17 13.13 -8.92
C THR A 109 3.84 13.51 -8.27
N GLY A 110 3.49 12.86 -7.17
CA GLY A 110 2.33 13.27 -6.36
C GLY A 110 0.96 12.84 -6.90
N VAL A 111 0.90 11.93 -7.88
CA VAL A 111 -0.36 11.41 -8.46
C VAL A 111 -0.93 10.19 -7.74
N GLY A 112 -0.19 9.55 -6.83
CA GLY A 112 -0.71 8.45 -6.00
C GLY A 112 0.07 7.14 -6.05
N LYS A 113 1.15 7.02 -6.83
CA LYS A 113 1.98 5.80 -6.95
C LYS A 113 2.31 5.14 -5.59
N THR A 114 2.92 5.89 -4.69
CA THR A 114 3.29 5.42 -3.34
C THR A 114 2.07 5.20 -2.44
N GLU A 115 0.99 5.97 -2.61
CA GLU A 115 -0.23 5.81 -1.80
C GLU A 115 -0.95 4.52 -2.18
N LEU A 116 -0.95 4.12 -3.46
CA LEU A 116 -1.49 2.83 -3.88
C LEU A 116 -0.69 1.66 -3.30
N ALA A 117 0.64 1.72 -3.32
CA ALA A 117 1.49 0.71 -2.69
C ALA A 117 1.20 0.57 -1.18
N ARG A 118 1.02 1.70 -0.48
CA ARG A 118 0.68 1.72 0.95
C ARG A 118 -0.73 1.20 1.22
N SER A 119 -1.70 1.63 0.42
CA SER A 119 -3.09 1.17 0.48
C SER A 119 -3.18 -0.33 0.21
N LEU A 120 -2.35 -0.86 -0.68
CA LEU A 120 -2.25 -2.28 -0.96
C LEU A 120 -1.67 -3.07 0.23
N ALA A 121 -0.60 -2.55 0.85
CA ALA A 121 -0.01 -3.17 2.04
C ALA A 121 -1.01 -3.24 3.20
N ASP A 122 -1.72 -2.14 3.43
CA ASP A 122 -2.80 -2.05 4.43
C ASP A 122 -3.96 -3.00 4.09
N PHE A 123 -4.35 -3.10 2.83
CA PHE A 123 -5.42 -3.99 2.40
C PHE A 123 -5.08 -5.48 2.59
N LEU A 124 -3.87 -5.89 2.18
CA LEU A 124 -3.43 -7.29 2.19
C LEU A 124 -2.96 -7.78 3.55
N PHE A 125 -2.26 -6.94 4.29
CA PHE A 125 -1.52 -7.32 5.49
C PHE A 125 -1.98 -6.55 6.73
N GLU A 126 -3.07 -5.77 6.61
CA GLU A 126 -3.70 -5.00 7.70
C GLU A 126 -2.70 -4.08 8.43
N SER A 127 -1.67 -3.67 7.70
CA SER A 127 -0.58 -2.86 8.23
C SER A 127 0.11 -2.11 7.10
N GLU A 128 0.07 -0.77 7.14
CA GLU A 128 0.91 0.08 6.28
C GLU A 128 2.40 -0.21 6.46
N GLN A 129 2.81 -0.74 7.63
CA GLN A 129 4.21 -1.09 7.90
C GLN A 129 4.65 -2.36 7.16
N ALA A 130 3.72 -3.13 6.59
CA ALA A 130 4.05 -4.24 5.70
C ALA A 130 4.54 -3.76 4.32
N MET A 131 4.74 -2.45 4.14
CA MET A 131 5.43 -1.88 2.99
C MET A 131 6.94 -1.71 3.29
N ILE A 132 7.79 -2.43 2.55
CA ILE A 132 9.24 -2.22 2.55
C ILE A 132 9.56 -1.19 1.47
N ARG A 133 9.92 0.03 1.86
CA ARG A 133 10.27 1.10 0.92
C ARG A 133 11.78 1.21 0.77
N ILE A 134 12.24 1.28 -0.48
CA ILE A 134 13.65 1.47 -0.84
C ILE A 134 13.73 2.59 -1.86
N ASP A 135 14.52 3.62 -1.57
CA ASP A 135 14.81 4.71 -2.50
C ASP A 135 15.96 4.29 -3.42
N MET A 136 15.69 4.17 -4.73
CA MET A 136 16.69 3.75 -5.70
C MET A 136 17.75 4.82 -6.00
N SER A 137 17.52 6.07 -5.58
CA SER A 137 18.54 7.12 -5.62
C SER A 137 19.72 6.82 -4.68
N GLU A 138 19.54 5.99 -3.65
CA GLU A 138 20.64 5.50 -2.82
C GLU A 138 21.52 4.45 -3.53
N PHE A 139 21.07 3.96 -4.69
CA PHE A 139 21.69 2.87 -5.44
C PHE A 139 22.24 3.29 -6.82
N MET A 140 22.55 4.58 -6.99
CA MET A 140 23.08 5.16 -8.24
C MET A 140 24.47 4.64 -8.63
N GLU A 141 25.28 4.22 -7.64
CA GLU A 141 26.67 3.85 -7.84
C GLU A 141 26.87 2.34 -7.79
N LYS A 142 27.74 1.77 -8.63
CA LYS A 142 27.94 0.32 -8.72
C LYS A 142 28.22 -0.37 -7.38
N HIS A 143 29.00 0.24 -6.50
CA HIS A 143 29.36 -0.35 -5.21
C HIS A 143 28.17 -0.36 -4.22
N SER A 144 27.21 0.54 -4.38
CA SER A 144 26.03 0.63 -3.53
C SER A 144 25.06 -0.55 -3.72
N VAL A 145 25.10 -1.22 -4.88
CA VAL A 145 24.30 -2.43 -5.19
C VAL A 145 24.53 -3.53 -4.17
N SER A 146 25.77 -3.68 -3.71
CA SER A 146 26.12 -4.66 -2.66
C SER A 146 25.40 -4.40 -1.34
N ARG A 147 24.99 -3.16 -1.03
CA ARG A 147 24.21 -2.84 0.18
C ARG A 147 22.77 -3.35 0.09
N LEU A 148 22.23 -3.52 -1.13
CA LEU A 148 20.86 -4.01 -1.33
C LEU A 148 20.76 -5.49 -0.94
N ILE A 149 21.75 -6.29 -1.35
CA ILE A 149 21.78 -7.75 -1.19
C ILE A 149 22.68 -8.27 -0.07
N GLY A 150 23.63 -7.46 0.35
CA GLY A 150 24.68 -7.81 1.32
C GLY A 150 26.03 -7.92 0.63
N ALA A 151 27.07 -7.38 1.27
CA ALA A 151 28.43 -7.49 0.75
C ALA A 151 28.91 -8.96 0.79
N PRO A 152 29.75 -9.38 -0.16
CA PRO A 152 30.35 -10.71 -0.12
C PRO A 152 31.40 -10.84 1.00
N PRO A 153 31.82 -12.07 1.37
CA PRO A 153 32.84 -12.28 2.40
C PRO A 153 34.13 -11.52 2.09
N GLY A 154 34.65 -10.78 3.09
CA GLY A 154 35.89 -10.01 2.97
C GLY A 154 35.70 -8.51 2.64
N TYR A 155 34.47 -8.04 2.46
CA TYR A 155 34.17 -6.62 2.24
C TYR A 155 33.58 -5.95 3.50
N VAL A 156 33.80 -4.63 3.64
CA VAL A 156 33.22 -3.83 4.72
C VAL A 156 31.68 -3.89 4.61
N GLY A 157 31.02 -4.21 5.72
CA GLY A 157 29.55 -4.36 5.77
C GLY A 157 29.05 -5.80 5.56
N TYR A 158 29.95 -6.78 5.38
CA TYR A 158 29.60 -8.21 5.29
C TYR A 158 28.66 -8.67 6.41
N ASP A 159 28.90 -8.25 7.66
CA ASP A 159 28.12 -8.71 8.79
C ASP A 159 26.69 -8.14 8.84
N GLN A 160 26.43 -7.01 8.18
CA GLN A 160 25.16 -6.28 8.27
C GLN A 160 24.03 -6.89 7.41
N GLY A 161 24.35 -7.79 6.47
CA GLY A 161 23.38 -8.33 5.51
C GLY A 161 22.95 -7.29 4.48
N GLY A 162 22.07 -7.67 3.54
CA GLY A 162 21.51 -6.74 2.57
C GLY A 162 20.27 -6.05 3.10
N TYR A 163 20.08 -4.79 2.71
CA TYR A 163 18.90 -4.02 3.12
C TYR A 163 17.59 -4.69 2.68
N LEU A 164 17.50 -5.11 1.41
CA LEU A 164 16.32 -5.77 0.87
C LEU A 164 16.20 -7.21 1.39
N THR A 165 17.29 -7.97 1.35
CA THR A 165 17.29 -9.39 1.74
C THR A 165 16.95 -9.57 3.23
N GLU A 166 17.49 -8.74 4.12
CA GLU A 166 17.15 -8.79 5.55
C GLU A 166 15.73 -8.29 5.83
N ALA A 167 15.26 -7.25 5.14
CA ALA A 167 13.91 -6.73 5.32
C ALA A 167 12.85 -7.79 4.94
N VAL A 168 13.03 -8.44 3.78
CA VAL A 168 12.12 -9.50 3.32
C VAL A 168 12.25 -10.76 4.17
N ARG A 169 13.46 -11.14 4.62
CA ARG A 169 13.60 -12.28 5.55
C ARG A 169 12.85 -12.06 6.86
N ARG A 170 12.79 -10.81 7.35
CA ARG A 170 12.02 -10.46 8.56
C ARG A 170 10.52 -10.34 8.31
N ARG A 171 10.12 -9.94 7.10
CA ARG A 171 8.71 -9.80 6.67
C ARG A 171 8.50 -10.39 5.26
N PRO A 172 8.36 -11.72 5.14
CA PRO A 172 8.25 -12.39 3.85
C PRO A 172 6.98 -12.04 3.07
N TYR A 173 5.92 -11.62 3.77
CA TYR A 173 4.74 -11.06 3.13
C TYR A 173 4.77 -9.55 3.29
N SER A 174 5.00 -8.88 2.18
CA SER A 174 5.17 -7.44 2.16
C SER A 174 4.95 -6.89 0.76
N VAL A 175 4.60 -5.60 0.70
CA VAL A 175 4.68 -4.82 -0.54
C VAL A 175 6.05 -4.18 -0.57
N ILE A 176 6.87 -4.52 -1.56
CA ILE A 176 8.19 -3.93 -1.75
C ILE A 176 8.05 -2.78 -2.74
N LEU A 177 8.30 -1.56 -2.27
CA LEU A 177 8.27 -0.35 -3.07
C LEU A 177 9.70 0.10 -3.40
N LEU A 178 10.10 -0.05 -4.66
CA LEU A 178 11.35 0.48 -5.22
C LEU A 178 11.03 1.84 -5.86
N ASP A 179 11.35 2.93 -5.18
CA ASP A 179 11.00 4.29 -5.60
C ASP A 179 12.08 4.87 -6.53
N GLU A 180 11.67 5.56 -7.59
CA GLU A 180 12.56 6.24 -8.56
C GLU A 180 13.56 5.30 -9.26
N ILE A 181 13.08 4.18 -9.81
CA ILE A 181 13.92 3.14 -10.42
C ILE A 181 14.80 3.65 -11.56
N GLU A 182 14.44 4.75 -12.24
CA GLU A 182 15.26 5.38 -13.28
C GLU A 182 16.58 5.97 -12.78
N LYS A 183 16.75 6.09 -11.45
CA LYS A 183 17.99 6.58 -10.83
C LYS A 183 18.94 5.45 -10.48
N ALA A 184 18.45 4.21 -10.41
CA ALA A 184 19.26 3.07 -9.99
C ALA A 184 20.40 2.78 -10.97
N HIS A 185 21.51 2.26 -10.46
CA HIS A 185 22.55 1.69 -11.31
C HIS A 185 22.00 0.45 -12.07
N PRO A 186 22.35 0.23 -13.35
CA PRO A 186 21.83 -0.91 -14.13
C PRO A 186 22.04 -2.30 -13.50
N ASP A 187 23.12 -2.47 -12.72
CA ASP A 187 23.41 -3.73 -12.03
C ASP A 187 22.35 -4.09 -10.95
N VAL A 188 21.56 -3.12 -10.47
CA VAL A 188 20.43 -3.39 -9.56
C VAL A 188 19.39 -4.26 -10.26
N PHE A 189 19.10 -4.01 -11.53
CA PHE A 189 18.08 -4.77 -12.27
C PHE A 189 18.51 -6.22 -12.52
N ASN A 190 19.80 -6.46 -12.72
CA ASN A 190 20.33 -7.83 -12.86
C ASN A 190 20.07 -8.67 -11.59
N VAL A 191 20.12 -8.03 -10.43
CA VAL A 191 19.79 -8.67 -9.14
C VAL A 191 18.30 -8.89 -9.01
N LEU A 192 17.49 -7.90 -9.41
CA LEU A 192 16.02 -8.00 -9.35
C LEU A 192 15.45 -9.05 -10.31
N LEU A 193 16.14 -9.37 -11.40
CA LEU A 193 15.73 -10.47 -12.30
C LEU A 193 15.54 -11.80 -11.56
N GLN A 194 16.41 -12.13 -10.61
CA GLN A 194 16.27 -13.36 -9.81
C GLN A 194 14.96 -13.40 -9.02
N VAL A 195 14.56 -12.23 -8.49
CA VAL A 195 13.30 -12.10 -7.76
C VAL A 195 12.11 -12.24 -8.70
N LEU A 196 12.16 -11.60 -9.87
CA LEU A 196 11.06 -11.61 -10.84
C LEU A 196 10.88 -12.99 -11.50
N ASP A 197 11.96 -13.75 -11.66
CA ASP A 197 11.99 -15.05 -12.33
C ASP A 197 11.70 -16.21 -11.38
N ASP A 198 12.45 -16.28 -10.27
CA ASP A 198 12.47 -17.46 -9.37
C ASP A 198 11.83 -17.16 -8.00
N GLY A 199 11.31 -15.94 -7.81
CA GLY A 199 10.70 -15.53 -6.54
C GLY A 199 11.69 -15.60 -5.37
N ARG A 200 12.99 -15.57 -5.65
CA ARG A 200 14.05 -15.78 -4.67
C ARG A 200 15.26 -14.91 -4.96
N MET A 201 16.00 -14.59 -3.92
CA MET A 201 17.28 -13.87 -4.04
C MET A 201 18.31 -14.53 -3.13
N THR A 202 19.55 -14.66 -3.61
CA THR A 202 20.67 -15.11 -2.77
C THR A 202 21.42 -13.90 -2.22
N ASP A 203 21.53 -13.81 -0.89
CA ASP A 203 22.28 -12.72 -0.23
C ASP A 203 23.80 -12.89 -0.37
N GLY A 204 24.56 -11.86 0.02
CA GLY A 204 26.03 -11.90 -0.02
C GLY A 204 26.68 -12.99 0.85
N LYS A 205 25.92 -13.64 1.74
CA LYS A 205 26.35 -14.76 2.60
C LYS A 205 25.94 -16.13 2.03
N GLY A 206 25.32 -16.17 0.86
CA GLY A 206 24.83 -17.40 0.22
C GLY A 206 23.51 -17.91 0.78
N ARG A 207 22.75 -17.10 1.54
CA ARG A 207 21.43 -17.47 2.05
C ARG A 207 20.38 -17.10 1.02
N THR A 208 19.47 -18.03 0.75
CA THR A 208 18.31 -17.78 -0.12
C THR A 208 17.19 -17.13 0.67
N VAL A 209 16.68 -16.01 0.17
CA VAL A 209 15.51 -15.28 0.70
C VAL A 209 14.34 -15.46 -0.26
N ASP A 210 13.16 -15.71 0.29
CA ASP A 210 11.92 -15.97 -0.44
C ASP A 210 11.10 -14.68 -0.64
N PHE A 211 10.72 -14.41 -1.89
CA PHE A 211 9.93 -13.28 -2.35
C PHE A 211 8.58 -13.69 -2.94
N LYS A 212 8.24 -14.99 -2.95
CA LYS A 212 6.99 -15.51 -3.54
C LYS A 212 5.74 -14.92 -2.92
N ASN A 213 5.82 -14.50 -1.66
CA ASN A 213 4.72 -13.86 -0.92
C ASN A 213 4.76 -12.31 -0.95
N THR A 214 5.56 -11.72 -1.84
CA THR A 214 5.72 -10.27 -1.95
C THR A 214 5.05 -9.71 -3.19
N ILE A 215 4.63 -8.44 -3.13
CA ILE A 215 4.26 -7.67 -4.32
C ILE A 215 5.35 -6.63 -4.56
N LEU A 216 5.97 -6.66 -5.74
CA LEU A 216 7.02 -5.73 -6.14
C LEU A 216 6.42 -4.57 -6.93
N ILE A 217 6.56 -3.35 -6.42
CA ILE A 217 6.11 -2.12 -7.07
C ILE A 217 7.32 -1.25 -7.31
N MET A 218 7.54 -0.88 -8.56
CA MET A 218 8.64 -0.03 -8.99
C MET A 218 8.06 1.29 -9.49
N THR A 219 8.40 2.41 -8.86
CA THR A 219 7.90 3.71 -9.33
C THR A 219 8.94 4.34 -10.24
N SER A 220 8.47 5.01 -11.29
CA SER A 220 9.33 5.87 -12.10
C SER A 220 8.61 7.15 -12.48
N ASN A 221 9.38 8.22 -12.63
CA ASN A 221 8.92 9.47 -13.22
C ASN A 221 9.30 9.59 -14.71
N LEU A 222 9.80 8.52 -15.33
CA LEU A 222 10.08 8.48 -16.77
C LEU A 222 8.79 8.76 -17.56
N GLY A 223 8.90 9.56 -18.63
CA GLY A 223 7.74 9.92 -19.45
C GLY A 223 6.74 10.88 -18.81
N SER A 224 7.01 11.44 -17.62
CA SER A 224 6.06 12.35 -16.92
C SER A 224 5.55 13.50 -17.80
N ASN A 225 6.42 14.09 -18.62
CA ASN A 225 6.04 15.19 -19.52
C ASN A 225 5.05 14.73 -20.60
N LEU A 226 5.24 13.52 -21.15
CA LEU A 226 4.34 12.93 -22.14
C LEU A 226 3.00 12.58 -21.51
N ILE A 227 3.01 12.04 -20.29
CA ILE A 227 1.80 11.71 -19.53
C ILE A 227 0.99 12.97 -19.20
N MET A 228 1.65 14.08 -18.88
CA MET A 228 0.99 15.37 -18.71
C MET A 228 0.36 15.87 -20.02
N GLN A 229 1.05 15.75 -21.15
CA GLN A 229 0.52 16.13 -22.47
C GLN A 229 -0.68 15.25 -22.87
N MET A 230 -0.66 13.96 -22.53
CA MET A 230 -1.76 13.03 -22.79
C MET A 230 -3.06 13.47 -22.12
N ALA A 231 -2.97 14.03 -20.92
CA ALA A 231 -4.13 14.54 -20.19
C ALA A 231 -4.72 15.82 -20.79
N GLU A 232 -3.94 16.56 -21.61
CA GLU A 232 -4.41 17.80 -22.25
C GLU A 232 -5.06 17.56 -23.62
N LYS A 233 -4.73 16.46 -24.30
CA LYS A 233 -5.09 16.23 -25.71
C LYS A 233 -5.72 14.84 -25.95
N GLU A 234 -6.86 14.55 -25.33
CA GLU A 234 -7.56 13.23 -25.32
C GLU A 234 -7.43 12.35 -26.60
N GLU A 235 -7.35 12.94 -27.80
CA GLU A 235 -7.19 12.24 -29.09
C GLU A 235 -5.79 11.62 -29.37
N GLU A 236 -4.70 12.02 -28.69
CA GLU A 236 -3.32 11.54 -28.96
C GLU A 236 -2.85 10.37 -28.05
N SER A 237 -3.75 9.74 -27.28
CA SER A 237 -3.36 8.81 -26.21
C SER A 237 -2.55 7.59 -26.67
N SER A 238 -2.87 6.98 -27.81
CA SER A 238 -2.14 5.79 -28.29
C SER A 238 -0.72 6.12 -28.73
N ALA A 239 -0.53 7.20 -29.49
CA ALA A 239 0.79 7.63 -29.94
C ALA A 239 1.70 8.03 -28.77
N ILE A 240 1.11 8.61 -27.71
CA ILE A 240 1.85 8.95 -26.49
C ILE A 240 2.26 7.68 -25.72
N LYS A 241 1.39 6.67 -25.65
CA LYS A 241 1.74 5.38 -25.04
C LYS A 241 2.92 4.72 -25.75
N GLU A 242 2.93 4.70 -27.07
CA GLU A 242 4.06 4.19 -27.87
C GLU A 242 5.38 4.92 -27.54
N GLN A 243 5.34 6.26 -27.42
CA GLN A 243 6.54 7.03 -27.03
C GLN A 243 7.01 6.72 -25.60
N ILE A 244 6.09 6.47 -24.67
CA ILE A 244 6.44 6.06 -23.30
C ILE A 244 7.09 4.68 -23.31
N GLU A 245 6.58 3.73 -24.11
CA GLU A 245 7.18 2.41 -24.28
C GLU A 245 8.60 2.51 -24.86
N GLU A 246 8.80 3.32 -25.91
CA GLU A 246 10.13 3.57 -26.48
C GLU A 246 11.11 4.12 -25.43
N LEU A 247 10.66 5.06 -24.58
CA LEU A 247 11.48 5.59 -23.49
C LEU A 247 11.86 4.52 -22.48
N LEU A 248 10.94 3.61 -22.13
CA LEU A 248 11.23 2.49 -21.24
C LEU A 248 12.28 1.56 -21.83
N TYR A 249 12.13 1.15 -23.10
CA TYR A 249 13.08 0.26 -23.77
C TYR A 249 14.45 0.91 -23.98
N HIS A 250 14.50 2.25 -24.06
CA HIS A 250 15.76 2.98 -24.13
C HIS A 250 16.49 3.00 -22.77
N HIS A 251 15.74 3.12 -21.68
CA HIS A 251 16.31 3.27 -20.33
C HIS A 251 16.56 1.91 -19.64
N PHE A 252 15.62 0.98 -19.76
CA PHE A 252 15.69 -0.35 -19.16
C PHE A 252 15.89 -1.41 -20.24
N LYS A 253 16.63 -2.46 -19.89
CA LYS A 253 16.84 -3.57 -20.81
C LYS A 253 15.52 -4.35 -21.03
N PRO A 254 15.25 -4.85 -22.26
CA PRO A 254 14.07 -5.66 -22.54
C PRO A 254 13.95 -6.89 -21.62
N GLU A 255 15.08 -7.50 -21.24
CA GLU A 255 15.11 -8.66 -20.34
C GLU A 255 14.47 -8.37 -18.98
N PHE A 256 14.55 -7.14 -18.48
CA PHE A 256 13.94 -6.74 -17.22
C PHE A 256 12.46 -6.42 -17.40
N LEU A 257 12.12 -5.62 -18.42
CA LEU A 257 10.74 -5.21 -18.70
C LEU A 257 9.83 -6.41 -18.95
N ASN A 258 10.31 -7.42 -19.67
CA ASN A 258 9.56 -8.64 -19.99
C ASN A 258 9.28 -9.54 -18.76
N ARG A 259 9.91 -9.28 -17.61
CA ARG A 259 9.68 -10.03 -16.36
C ARG A 259 8.77 -9.32 -15.38
N VAL A 260 8.43 -8.06 -15.67
CA VAL A 260 7.40 -7.33 -14.95
C VAL A 260 6.04 -7.75 -15.50
N ASP A 261 5.07 -8.02 -14.63
CA ASP A 261 3.76 -8.48 -15.06
C ASP A 261 2.97 -7.38 -15.77
N GLU A 262 3.07 -6.13 -15.29
CA GLU A 262 2.35 -5.01 -15.89
C GLU A 262 3.05 -3.66 -15.66
N THR A 263 3.04 -2.81 -16.70
CA THR A 263 3.44 -1.40 -16.60
C THR A 263 2.18 -0.54 -16.61
N ILE A 264 1.99 0.27 -15.58
CA ILE A 264 0.77 1.03 -15.33
C ILE A 264 1.09 2.53 -15.37
N ILE A 265 0.34 3.27 -16.19
CA ILE A 265 0.45 4.72 -16.32
C ILE A 265 -0.52 5.38 -15.34
N PHE A 266 0.01 6.15 -14.40
CA PHE A 266 -0.76 6.99 -13.50
C PHE A 266 -1.05 8.32 -14.17
N GLN A 267 -2.34 8.66 -14.21
CA GLN A 267 -2.82 9.87 -14.85
C GLN A 267 -2.54 11.10 -13.99
N SER A 268 -2.40 12.24 -14.64
CA SER A 268 -2.32 13.53 -13.95
C SER A 268 -3.64 13.80 -13.23
N LEU A 269 -3.56 14.31 -11.99
CA LEU A 269 -4.75 14.60 -11.19
C LEU A 269 -5.42 15.88 -11.70
N SER A 270 -6.72 15.80 -12.00
CA SER A 270 -7.54 16.96 -12.32
C SER A 270 -7.84 17.80 -11.07
N ARG A 271 -8.34 19.04 -11.25
CA ARG A 271 -8.81 19.86 -10.12
C ARG A 271 -9.95 19.19 -9.35
N GLU A 272 -10.76 18.38 -10.03
CA GLU A 272 -11.90 17.68 -9.42
C GLU A 272 -11.40 16.56 -8.51
N ASP A 273 -10.35 15.83 -8.92
CA ASP A 273 -9.69 14.81 -8.10
C ASP A 273 -9.07 15.39 -6.83
N MET A 274 -8.67 16.66 -6.86
CA MET A 274 -8.03 17.29 -5.69
C MET A 274 -8.99 17.46 -4.51
N ILE A 275 -10.28 17.67 -4.75
CA ILE A 275 -11.26 17.89 -3.67
C ILE A 275 -11.34 16.69 -2.71
N PRO A 276 -11.60 15.44 -3.17
CA PRO A 276 -11.59 14.29 -2.28
C PRO A 276 -10.20 14.02 -1.67
N ILE A 277 -9.11 14.33 -2.38
CA ILE A 277 -7.75 14.22 -1.80
C ILE A 277 -7.56 15.17 -0.62
N VAL A 278 -8.03 16.42 -0.74
CA VAL A 278 -8.03 17.39 0.36
C VAL A 278 -8.84 16.84 1.53
N ASP A 279 -10.02 16.29 1.25
CA ASP A 279 -10.89 15.72 2.28
C ASP A 279 -10.19 14.62 3.07
N ILE A 280 -9.52 13.68 2.40
CA ILE A 280 -8.73 12.62 3.05
C ILE A 280 -7.67 13.21 3.99
N GLN A 281 -6.95 14.25 3.57
CA GLN A 281 -5.91 14.89 4.41
C GLN A 281 -6.52 15.65 5.59
N LEU A 282 -7.64 16.35 5.38
CA LEU A 282 -8.35 17.07 6.43
C LEU A 282 -8.97 16.12 7.45
N GLN A 283 -9.46 14.96 7.03
CA GLN A 283 -9.94 13.91 7.94
C GLN A 283 -8.80 13.38 8.84
N ARG A 284 -7.57 13.25 8.32
CA ARG A 284 -6.39 12.89 9.14
C ARG A 284 -6.09 13.97 10.19
N LEU A 285 -6.25 15.25 9.85
CA LEU A 285 -6.14 16.35 10.82
C LEU A 285 -7.27 16.29 11.86
N ALA A 286 -8.52 16.12 11.43
CA ALA A 286 -9.68 16.00 12.32
C ALA A 286 -9.51 14.85 13.31
N LYS A 287 -9.03 13.69 12.85
CA LYS A 287 -8.78 12.53 13.73
C LYS A 287 -7.75 12.84 14.83
N ARG A 288 -6.66 13.54 14.49
CA ARG A 288 -5.64 13.97 15.47
C ARG A 288 -6.19 14.94 16.51
N LEU A 289 -7.11 15.84 16.14
CA LEU A 289 -7.73 16.76 17.09
C LEU A 289 -8.86 16.14 17.89
N ALA A 290 -9.54 15.12 17.34
CA ALA A 290 -10.53 14.34 18.09
C ALA A 290 -9.91 13.62 19.29
N GLU A 291 -8.63 13.21 19.21
CA GLU A 291 -7.86 12.68 20.36
C GLU A 291 -7.68 13.72 21.49
N ARG A 292 -7.83 15.01 21.17
CA ARG A 292 -7.84 16.14 22.11
C ARG A 292 -9.26 16.66 22.38
N LYS A 293 -10.29 15.86 22.06
CA LYS A 293 -11.72 16.19 22.16
C LYS A 293 -12.16 17.43 21.36
N ILE A 294 -11.40 17.84 20.35
CA ILE A 294 -11.79 18.95 19.47
C ILE A 294 -12.32 18.36 18.17
N THR A 295 -13.55 18.73 17.80
CA THR A 295 -14.18 18.26 16.56
C THR A 295 -14.00 19.29 15.46
N LEU A 296 -13.34 18.92 14.35
CA LEU A 296 -13.27 19.78 13.17
C LEU A 296 -14.35 19.40 12.14
N ARG A 297 -15.01 20.42 11.60
CA ARG A 297 -15.87 20.32 10.41
C ARG A 297 -15.34 21.25 9.33
N PHE A 298 -15.34 20.81 8.08
CA PHE A 298 -14.82 21.59 6.96
C PHE A 298 -15.92 21.88 5.95
N SER A 299 -16.10 23.16 5.61
CA SER A 299 -17.03 23.56 4.56
C SER A 299 -16.51 23.18 3.18
N GLN A 300 -17.40 23.18 2.18
CA GLN A 300 -16.98 22.99 0.79
C GLN A 300 -16.13 24.16 0.28
N ASN A 301 -16.35 25.37 0.78
CA ASN A 301 -15.56 26.55 0.40
C ASN A 301 -14.12 26.43 0.92
N ALA A 302 -13.92 25.95 2.15
CA ALA A 302 -12.58 25.67 2.68
C ALA A 302 -11.82 24.67 1.80
N LYS A 303 -12.47 23.57 1.40
CA LYS A 303 -11.86 22.58 0.49
C LYS A 303 -11.49 23.19 -0.86
N LYS A 304 -12.40 23.96 -1.47
CA LYS A 304 -12.15 24.65 -2.75
C LYS A 304 -11.01 25.66 -2.65
N HIS A 305 -10.94 26.42 -1.56
CA HIS A 305 -9.85 27.36 -1.31
C HIS A 305 -8.51 26.64 -1.18
N LEU A 306 -8.46 25.52 -0.44
CA LEU A 306 -7.24 24.72 -0.32
C LEU A 306 -6.79 24.11 -1.65
N VAL A 307 -7.72 23.69 -2.51
CA VAL A 307 -7.39 23.26 -3.87
C VAL A 307 -6.85 24.43 -4.70
N SER A 308 -7.44 25.62 -4.62
CA SER A 308 -7.00 26.74 -5.45
C SER A 308 -5.58 27.20 -5.10
N VAL A 309 -5.21 27.20 -3.82
CA VAL A 309 -3.86 27.59 -3.35
C VAL A 309 -2.86 26.43 -3.32
N GLY A 310 -3.33 25.19 -3.31
CA GLY A 310 -2.52 23.98 -3.12
C GLY A 310 -2.40 23.06 -4.35
N TYR A 311 -3.07 23.37 -5.46
CA TYR A 311 -3.00 22.58 -6.69
C TYR A 311 -1.88 23.08 -7.63
N ASN A 312 -1.03 22.16 -8.05
CA ASN A 312 -0.07 22.38 -9.12
C ASN A 312 -0.04 21.13 -10.02
N PRO A 313 -0.38 21.24 -11.32
CA PRO A 313 -0.38 20.10 -12.24
C PRO A 313 0.94 19.31 -12.27
N VAL A 314 2.08 20.00 -12.15
CA VAL A 314 3.42 19.40 -12.22
C VAL A 314 3.76 18.59 -10.97
N PHE A 315 3.25 18.99 -9.80
CA PHE A 315 3.56 18.35 -8.51
C PHE A 315 2.40 17.51 -7.95
N GLY A 316 1.30 17.38 -8.69
CA GLY A 316 0.09 16.69 -8.27
C GLY A 316 -0.39 17.17 -6.90
N ALA A 317 -0.71 16.23 -6.01
CA ALA A 317 -1.20 16.52 -4.67
C ALA A 317 -0.12 16.84 -3.63
N ARG A 318 1.19 16.80 -3.98
CA ARG A 318 2.27 17.05 -3.01
C ARG A 318 2.21 18.42 -2.32
N PRO A 319 1.93 19.55 -3.01
CA PRO A 319 1.87 20.86 -2.37
C PRO A 319 0.71 21.00 -1.38
N LEU A 320 -0.30 20.14 -1.48
CA LEU A 320 -1.55 20.24 -0.74
C LEU A 320 -1.36 20.06 0.77
N LYS A 321 -0.43 19.18 1.18
CA LYS A 321 -0.04 19.05 2.59
C LYS A 321 0.53 20.35 3.16
N ARG A 322 1.35 21.07 2.38
CA ARG A 322 1.91 22.37 2.78
C ARG A 322 0.82 23.45 2.83
N ALA A 323 -0.14 23.42 1.90
CA ALA A 323 -1.28 24.33 1.93
C ALA A 323 -2.13 24.12 3.19
N ILE A 324 -2.47 22.87 3.54
CA ILE A 324 -3.21 22.56 4.77
C ILE A 324 -2.41 23.02 6.00
N GLN A 325 -1.11 22.75 6.05
CA GLN A 325 -0.28 23.21 7.16
C GLN A 325 -0.32 24.74 7.31
N LYS A 326 -0.02 25.47 6.24
CA LYS A 326 0.08 26.93 6.25
C LYS A 326 -1.25 27.65 6.51
N TYR A 327 -2.33 27.17 5.90
CA TYR A 327 -3.62 27.87 5.90
C TYR A 327 -4.61 27.33 6.94
N VAL A 328 -4.40 26.11 7.46
CA VAL A 328 -5.28 25.49 8.45
C VAL A 328 -4.53 25.21 9.75
N GLU A 329 -3.46 24.41 9.72
CA GLU A 329 -2.79 23.97 10.96
C GLU A 329 -2.13 25.14 11.72
N ASP A 330 -1.35 25.98 11.02
CA ASP A 330 -0.62 27.08 11.66
C ASP A 330 -1.57 28.13 12.28
N PRO A 331 -2.64 28.60 11.58
CA PRO A 331 -3.59 29.53 12.17
C PRO A 331 -4.43 28.88 13.29
N LEU A 332 -4.86 27.62 13.12
CA LEU A 332 -5.63 26.92 14.15
C LEU A 332 -4.80 26.71 15.43
N ALA A 333 -3.50 26.46 15.30
CA ALA A 333 -2.60 26.36 16.44
C ALA A 333 -2.55 27.69 17.23
N MET A 334 -2.52 28.84 16.55
CA MET A 334 -2.59 30.14 17.21
C MET A 334 -3.92 30.36 17.93
N GLU A 335 -5.05 30.07 17.29
CA GLU A 335 -6.38 30.22 17.90
C GLU A 335 -6.56 29.33 19.15
N LEU A 336 -5.99 28.12 19.14
CA LEU A 336 -5.96 27.22 20.29
C LEU A 336 -5.07 27.74 21.42
N LEU A 337 -3.89 28.29 21.10
CA LEU A 337 -2.98 28.90 22.09
C LEU A 337 -3.55 30.18 22.71
N GLU A 338 -4.36 30.91 21.95
CA GLU A 338 -5.11 32.08 22.43
C GLU A 338 -6.36 31.71 23.26
N ASN A 339 -6.61 30.41 23.49
CA ASN A 339 -7.79 29.87 24.19
C ASN A 339 -9.13 30.32 23.59
N ARG A 340 -9.19 30.56 22.27
CA ARG A 340 -10.46 30.87 21.58
C ARG A 340 -11.32 29.64 21.34
N PHE A 341 -10.68 28.47 21.31
CA PHE A 341 -11.33 27.16 21.28
C PHE A 341 -10.70 26.27 22.37
N SER A 342 -11.51 25.35 22.90
CA SER A 342 -11.23 24.51 24.06
C SER A 342 -11.64 23.06 23.83
N GLU A 343 -11.41 22.18 24.81
CA GLU A 343 -11.90 20.79 24.74
C GLU A 343 -13.42 20.76 24.55
N ASP A 344 -13.91 19.75 23.83
CA ASP A 344 -15.31 19.52 23.49
C ASP A 344 -15.93 20.52 22.48
N ASP A 345 -15.17 21.51 22.01
CA ASP A 345 -15.63 22.42 20.96
C ASP A 345 -15.72 21.75 19.59
N VAL A 346 -16.73 22.20 18.83
CA VAL A 346 -16.86 21.89 17.41
C VAL A 346 -16.46 23.14 16.62
N ILE A 347 -15.39 23.04 15.84
CA ILE A 347 -14.86 24.15 15.04
C ILE A 347 -15.26 23.92 13.59
N LEU A 348 -16.00 24.88 13.02
CA LEU A 348 -16.24 24.97 11.59
C LEU A 348 -15.10 25.75 10.92
N VAL A 349 -14.39 25.07 10.03
CA VAL A 349 -13.38 25.63 9.14
C VAL A 349 -14.05 25.98 7.82
N ASP A 350 -14.11 27.28 7.51
CA ASP A 350 -14.69 27.82 6.28
C ASP A 350 -13.66 28.65 5.50
N ALA A 351 -14.03 29.17 4.33
CA ALA A 351 -13.22 30.12 3.58
C ALA A 351 -14.06 31.24 2.96
N ASP A 352 -13.49 32.45 2.97
CA ASP A 352 -14.01 33.63 2.28
C ASP A 352 -12.97 34.19 1.28
N SER A 353 -13.14 35.45 0.85
CA SER A 353 -12.20 36.13 -0.03
C SER A 353 -10.83 36.43 0.61
N ASN A 354 -10.75 36.44 1.94
CA ASN A 354 -9.56 36.79 2.70
C ASN A 354 -8.76 35.55 3.14
N GLY A 355 -9.38 34.38 3.19
CA GLY A 355 -8.70 33.11 3.46
C GLY A 355 -9.55 32.14 4.26
N ILE A 356 -8.87 31.24 4.99
CA ILE A 356 -9.49 30.29 5.91
C ILE A 356 -9.95 31.00 7.19
N LEU A 357 -11.14 30.66 7.66
CA LEU A 357 -11.77 31.18 8.86
C LEU A 357 -12.17 30.05 9.80
N PHE A 358 -12.09 30.30 11.12
CA PHE A 358 -12.51 29.37 12.16
C PHE A 358 -13.69 29.97 12.93
N SER A 359 -14.72 29.16 13.15
CA SER A 359 -15.89 29.59 13.93
C SER A 359 -16.43 28.45 14.79
N PRO A 360 -17.06 28.74 15.94
CA PRO A 360 -17.77 27.71 16.70
C PRO A 360 -18.95 27.20 15.88
N ALA A 361 -19.00 25.90 15.61
CA ALA A 361 -20.18 25.29 15.04
C ALA A 361 -21.24 25.15 16.13
N LYS A 362 -22.37 25.83 15.99
CA LYS A 362 -23.52 25.63 16.89
C LYS A 362 -23.93 24.16 16.84
N GLN A 363 -24.10 23.52 18.01
CA GLN A 363 -24.71 22.19 18.12
C GLN A 363 -26.21 22.28 17.76
N GLN A 364 -26.54 22.28 16.47
CA GLN A 364 -27.86 22.06 15.80
C GLN A 364 -27.64 22.49 14.34
N GLU A 365 -27.85 21.69 13.30
CA GLU A 365 -28.93 20.74 13.02
C GLU A 365 -28.40 19.42 12.43
N GLN A 366 -29.09 18.33 12.75
CA GLN A 366 -29.11 17.13 11.92
C GLN A 366 -29.58 17.54 10.52
N VAL A 367 -28.72 17.40 9.51
CA VAL A 367 -29.21 17.27 8.14
C VAL A 367 -29.89 15.92 8.09
N VAL A 368 -31.22 15.97 8.16
CA VAL A 368 -32.14 14.89 7.86
C VAL A 368 -31.69 14.26 6.54
N GLU A 369 -31.32 12.99 6.60
CA GLU A 369 -31.42 12.09 5.46
C GLU A 369 -32.87 12.18 4.95
N ALA A 370 -33.08 13.01 3.93
CA ALA A 370 -34.23 12.84 3.08
C ALA A 370 -33.89 11.68 2.14
N GLU A 371 -34.32 10.49 2.54
CA GLU A 371 -34.86 9.51 1.61
C GLU A 371 -35.76 10.19 0.56
N LEU A 372 -35.79 9.59 -0.63
CA LEU A 372 -36.56 9.93 -1.84
C LEU A 372 -35.81 10.96 -2.71
N ILE A 373 -35.34 10.62 -3.91
CA ILE A 373 -36.13 10.08 -5.03
C ILE A 373 -35.23 9.23 -5.95
N ASP A 374 -35.72 8.02 -6.24
CA ASP A 374 -35.48 7.04 -7.33
C ASP A 374 -34.07 6.55 -7.69
#